data_AF-A0A843F135-F1
#
_entry.id   AF-A0A843F135-F1
#
_cell.length_a   1.000
_cell.length_b   1.000
_cell.length_c   1.000
_cell.angle_alpha   90.00
_cell.angle_beta   90.00
_cell.angle_gamma   90.00
#
_symmetry.space_group_name_H-M   'P 1'
#
loop_
_entity.id
_entity.type
_entity.pdbx_description
1 polymer ?
#
loop_
_entity_poly.entity_id
_entity_poly.type
_entity_poly.pdbx_seq_one_letter_code
_entity_poly.pdbx_strand_id
1 'polypeptide(L)'
;MSYCNNCGKEVKDTARFCPACGASLDEDAPSPDNQNDNVSGTPCPQCGSIVPFGNVACTNCGSMLNPEKHTAAIVIGYICSIFIPIIGIIIGIYLLTRPNRDVHKHGVIMIVLAIVISIIVVMMFFSYMSYVNSMSYYNSYYY
;
A
#
# COMPACT_ATOMS: atom_id res chain seq x y z
N MET A 1 30.32 -40.43 13.89
CA MET A 1 29.61 -40.09 12.65
C MET A 1 28.20 -39.73 13.07
N SER A 2 27.86 -38.44 13.06
CA SER A 2 26.56 -37.93 13.45
C SER A 2 25.76 -37.54 12.21
N TYR A 3 24.43 -37.59 12.28
CA TYR A 3 23.56 -37.17 11.19
C TYR A 3 22.80 -35.93 11.62
N CYS A 4 22.58 -35.00 10.69
CA CYS A 4 21.82 -33.79 10.96
C CYS A 4 20.34 -34.11 11.15
N ASN A 5 19.76 -33.75 12.30
CA ASN A 5 18.34 -33.96 12.60
C ASN A 5 17.39 -33.15 11.69
N ASN A 6 17.89 -32.14 10.98
CA ASN A 6 17.09 -31.29 10.10
C ASN A 6 17.09 -31.79 8.63
N CYS A 7 18.23 -32.25 8.11
CA CYS A 7 18.34 -32.65 6.69
C CYS A 7 18.76 -34.10 6.44
N GLY A 8 19.07 -34.87 7.49
CA GLY A 8 19.43 -36.28 7.41
C GLY A 8 20.80 -36.58 6.79
N LYS A 9 21.61 -35.56 6.44
CA LYS A 9 22.96 -35.77 5.91
C LYS A 9 23.98 -36.04 7.00
N GLU A 10 25.00 -36.82 6.64
CA GLU A 10 26.12 -37.15 7.50
C GLU A 10 26.96 -35.90 7.78
N VAL A 11 27.31 -35.70 9.05
CA VAL A 11 28.11 -34.59 9.53
C VAL A 11 29.23 -35.12 10.44
N LYS A 12 30.36 -34.41 10.46
CA LYS A 12 31.47 -34.75 11.36
C LYS A 12 31.09 -34.41 12.80
N ASP A 13 31.48 -35.27 13.73
CA ASP A 13 31.13 -35.16 15.16
C ASP A 13 31.64 -33.86 15.83
N THR A 14 32.55 -33.12 15.20
CA THR A 14 33.11 -31.85 15.68
C THR A 14 32.56 -30.60 14.97
N ALA A 15 31.62 -30.76 14.02
CA ALA A 15 31.08 -29.64 13.27
C ALA A 15 29.94 -28.97 14.04
N ARG A 16 30.10 -27.68 14.34
CA ARG A 16 29.09 -26.86 15.05
C ARG A 16 27.84 -26.56 14.22
N PHE A 17 27.97 -26.61 12.89
CA PHE A 17 26.90 -26.33 11.93
C PHE A 17 26.91 -27.35 10.80
N CYS A 18 25.73 -27.73 10.32
CA CYS A 18 25.59 -28.64 9.19
C CYS A 18 26.00 -27.93 7.88
N PRO A 19 27.00 -28.43 7.14
CA PRO A 19 27.46 -27.78 5.90
C PRO A 19 26.44 -27.87 4.76
N ALA A 20 25.41 -28.72 4.89
CA ALA A 20 24.42 -28.91 3.84
C ALA A 20 23.13 -28.10 4.03
N CYS A 21 22.74 -27.78 5.26
CA CYS A 21 21.50 -27.03 5.54
C CYS A 21 21.69 -25.84 6.50
N GLY A 22 22.86 -25.67 7.10
CA GLY A 22 23.17 -24.56 8.01
C GLY A 22 22.67 -24.74 9.45
N ALA A 23 21.97 -25.83 9.78
CA ALA A 23 21.45 -26.08 11.13
C ALA A 23 22.57 -26.26 12.16
N SER A 24 22.46 -25.64 13.34
CA SER A 24 23.39 -25.82 14.46
C SER A 24 23.24 -27.22 15.07
N LEU A 25 24.37 -27.85 15.41
CA LEU A 25 24.44 -29.21 15.95
C LEU A 25 24.88 -29.27 17.41
N ASP A 26 25.19 -28.12 18.02
CA ASP A 26 25.54 -28.01 19.44
C ASP A 26 24.24 -27.96 20.28
N GLU A 27 24.06 -28.91 21.21
CA GLU A 27 22.90 -28.95 22.13
C GLU A 27 23.07 -28.05 23.39
N ASP A 28 24.24 -27.42 23.58
CA ASP A 28 24.59 -26.58 24.75
C ASP A 28 25.03 -25.15 24.37
N ALA A 29 24.38 -24.54 23.38
CA ALA A 29 24.53 -23.11 23.09
C ALA A 29 23.14 -22.48 22.88
N PRO A 30 22.88 -21.29 23.42
CA PRO A 30 21.55 -20.68 23.36
C PRO A 30 21.14 -20.53 21.89
N SER A 31 19.99 -21.13 21.57
CA SER A 31 19.28 -21.00 20.29
C SER A 31 19.39 -19.56 19.77
N PRO A 32 19.94 -19.31 18.57
CA PRO A 32 19.59 -18.10 17.88
C PRO A 32 18.11 -18.23 17.47
N ASP A 33 17.41 -17.09 17.46
CA ASP A 33 16.02 -16.93 17.00
C ASP A 33 14.90 -17.48 17.88
N ASN A 34 14.79 -16.92 19.08
CA ASN A 34 13.50 -16.38 19.54
C ASN A 34 13.75 -15.09 20.35
N GLN A 35 14.48 -14.13 19.78
CA GLN A 35 14.38 -12.75 20.23
C GLN A 35 13.20 -12.12 19.50
N ASN A 36 12.09 -12.10 20.22
CA ASN A 36 11.01 -11.16 20.01
C ASN A 36 11.60 -9.75 20.12
N ASP A 37 12.02 -9.19 18.99
CA ASP A 37 12.08 -7.75 18.84
C ASP A 37 11.06 -7.35 17.79
N ASN A 38 10.38 -6.27 18.12
CA ASN A 38 9.17 -5.75 17.51
C ASN A 38 9.52 -5.08 16.19
N VAL A 39 10.18 -5.81 15.29
CA VAL A 39 10.44 -5.37 13.93
C VAL A 39 9.17 -5.61 13.15
N SER A 40 8.22 -4.69 13.34
CA SER A 40 7.24 -4.32 12.33
C SER A 40 8.00 -4.24 11.00
N GLY A 41 7.86 -5.26 10.16
CA GLY A 41 8.64 -5.43 8.94
C GLY A 41 7.88 -6.27 7.94
N THR A 42 7.94 -5.89 6.66
CA THR A 42 7.22 -6.58 5.59
C THR A 42 8.10 -7.69 5.03
N PRO A 43 7.58 -8.91 4.80
CA PRO A 43 8.34 -9.95 4.14
C PRO A 43 8.70 -9.52 2.72
N CYS A 44 9.97 -9.70 2.36
CA CYS A 44 10.45 -9.39 1.01
C CYS A 44 9.79 -10.34 -0.01
N PRO A 45 9.20 -9.85 -1.10
CA PRO A 45 8.56 -10.68 -2.13
C PRO A 45 9.55 -11.49 -3.00
N GLN A 46 10.86 -11.28 -2.85
CA GLN A 46 11.89 -11.99 -3.64
C GLN A 46 12.60 -13.09 -2.85
N CYS A 47 12.88 -12.88 -1.57
CA CYS A 47 13.60 -13.86 -0.74
C CYS A 47 12.84 -14.31 0.51
N GLY A 48 11.70 -13.69 0.82
CA GLY A 48 10.91 -13.99 2.01
C GLY A 48 11.50 -13.46 3.32
N SER A 49 12.68 -12.82 3.32
CA SER A 49 13.26 -12.25 4.53
C SER A 49 12.42 -11.10 5.06
N ILE A 50 12.24 -11.02 6.38
CA ILE A 50 11.56 -9.90 7.04
C ILE A 50 12.43 -8.66 6.91
N VAL A 51 11.93 -7.60 6.29
CA VAL A 51 12.67 -6.35 6.13
C VAL A 51 12.02 -5.24 6.96
N PRO A 52 12.78 -4.50 7.78
CA PRO A 52 12.25 -3.42 8.59
C PRO A 52 11.61 -2.30 7.76
N PHE A 53 10.54 -1.69 8.28
CA PHE A 53 9.88 -0.55 7.63
C PHE A 53 10.87 0.61 7.43
N GLY A 54 10.88 1.17 6.22
CA GLY A 54 11.76 2.30 5.84
C GLY A 54 12.96 1.93 4.97
N ASN A 55 13.28 0.64 4.82
CA ASN A 55 14.37 0.21 3.94
C ASN A 55 13.92 0.19 2.46
N VAL A 56 14.61 0.96 1.63
CA VAL A 56 14.37 1.08 0.17
C VAL A 56 14.84 -0.16 -0.60
N ALA A 57 15.69 -0.97 0.01
CA ALA A 57 16.19 -2.22 -0.54
C ALA A 57 16.26 -3.31 0.54
N CYS A 58 16.02 -4.53 0.11
CA CYS A 58 16.17 -5.75 0.89
C CYS A 58 17.65 -5.90 1.30
N THR A 59 17.92 -5.91 2.59
CA THR A 59 19.28 -6.08 3.13
C THR A 59 19.86 -7.47 2.89
N ASN A 60 18.99 -8.46 2.65
CA ASN A 60 19.38 -9.86 2.47
C ASN A 60 19.62 -10.23 1.00
N CYS A 61 18.83 -9.64 0.09
CA CYS A 61 18.76 -10.02 -1.32
C CYS A 61 19.06 -8.88 -2.29
N GLY A 62 19.20 -7.64 -1.81
CA GLY A 62 19.48 -6.46 -2.62
C GLY A 62 18.30 -5.98 -3.48
N SER A 63 17.15 -6.65 -3.46
CA SER A 63 15.98 -6.24 -4.24
C SER A 63 15.43 -4.90 -3.75
N MET A 64 15.19 -3.95 -4.66
CA MET A 64 14.56 -2.67 -4.33
C MET A 64 13.12 -2.92 -3.82
N LEU A 65 12.90 -2.64 -2.55
CA LEU A 65 11.59 -2.69 -1.92
C LEU A 65 10.97 -1.33 -2.19
N ASN A 66 10.16 -1.25 -3.24
CA ASN A 66 9.42 -0.03 -3.52
C ASN A 66 8.21 -0.01 -2.56
N PRO A 67 8.21 0.82 -1.49
CA PRO A 67 7.06 0.92 -0.61
C PRO A 67 5.88 1.43 -1.44
N GLU A 68 4.96 0.50 -1.70
CA GLU A 68 3.59 0.70 -2.15
C GLU A 68 3.33 1.97 -2.97
N LYS A 69 3.87 2.01 -4.20
CA LYS A 69 3.53 3.03 -5.21
C LYS A 69 2.01 3.11 -5.50
N HIS A 70 1.24 2.14 -5.02
CA HIS A 70 -0.21 2.05 -5.17
C HIS A 70 -0.98 2.86 -4.13
N THR A 71 -0.56 2.91 -2.86
CA THR A 71 -1.25 3.75 -1.85
C THR A 71 -1.12 5.22 -2.19
N ALA A 72 0.08 5.68 -2.57
CA ALA A 72 0.31 7.09 -2.85
C ALA A 72 -0.59 7.59 -4.01
N ALA A 73 -0.69 6.81 -5.10
CA ALA A 73 -1.55 7.14 -6.23
C ALA A 73 -3.04 7.15 -5.85
N ILE A 74 -3.47 6.21 -5.00
CA ILE A 74 -4.84 6.15 -4.48
C ILE A 74 -5.14 7.39 -3.62
N VAL A 75 -4.28 7.70 -2.65
CA VAL A 75 -4.42 8.83 -1.72
C VAL A 75 -4.43 10.17 -2.48
N ILE A 76 -3.51 10.36 -3.42
CA ILE A 76 -3.47 11.56 -4.27
C ILE A 76 -4.75 11.65 -5.09
N GLY A 77 -5.24 10.54 -5.64
CA GLY A 77 -6.50 10.50 -6.36
C GLY A 77 -7.68 10.97 -5.51
N TYR A 78 -7.81 10.47 -4.26
CA TYR A 78 -8.91 10.87 -3.36
C TYR A 78 -8.86 12.37 -3.06
N ILE A 79 -7.66 12.90 -2.79
CA ILE A 79 -7.46 14.34 -2.54
C ILE A 79 -7.83 15.16 -3.77
N CYS A 80 -7.37 14.76 -4.96
CA CYS A 80 -7.68 15.48 -6.21
C CYS A 80 -9.16 15.41 -6.59
N SER A 81 -9.87 14.34 -6.21
CA SER A 81 -11.32 14.20 -6.50
C SER A 81 -12.17 15.24 -5.77
N ILE A 82 -11.70 15.75 -4.64
CA ILE A 82 -12.40 16.79 -3.85
C ILE A 82 -12.21 18.18 -4.47
N PHE A 83 -10.99 18.48 -4.94
CA PHE A 83 -10.68 19.81 -5.47
C PHE A 83 -11.04 19.97 -6.94
N ILE A 84 -10.93 18.92 -7.75
CA ILE A 84 -11.16 18.97 -9.21
C ILE A 84 -11.82 17.64 -9.65
N PRO A 85 -13.16 17.57 -9.72
CA PRO A 85 -13.87 16.30 -9.98
C PRO A 85 -13.45 15.65 -11.31
N ILE A 86 -13.08 16.45 -12.32
CA ILE A 86 -12.62 15.97 -13.63
C ILE A 86 -11.30 15.19 -13.52
N ILE A 87 -10.35 15.67 -12.72
CA ILE A 87 -9.05 15.00 -12.53
C ILE A 87 -9.24 13.71 -11.73
N GLY A 88 -10.13 13.74 -10.73
CA GLY A 88 -10.51 12.56 -9.96
C GLY A 88 -11.03 11.42 -10.84
N ILE A 89 -11.89 11.72 -11.82
CA ILE A 89 -12.43 10.74 -12.76
C ILE A 89 -11.33 10.14 -13.66
N ILE A 90 -10.43 10.97 -14.19
CA ILE A 90 -9.32 10.51 -15.06
C ILE A 90 -8.40 9.54 -14.29
N ILE A 91 -8.04 9.87 -13.05
CA ILE A 91 -7.23 9.01 -12.19
C ILE A 91 -8.00 7.73 -11.84
N GLY A 92 -9.29 7.84 -11.50
CA GLY A 92 -10.16 6.69 -11.24
C GLY A 92 -10.13 5.69 -12.40
N ILE A 93 -10.38 6.16 -13.62
CA ILE A 93 -10.35 5.34 -14.85
C ILE A 93 -8.97 4.68 -15.04
N TYR A 94 -7.87 5.41 -14.82
CA TYR A 94 -6.52 4.83 -14.90
C TYR A 94 -6.32 3.66 -13.92
N LEU A 95 -6.87 3.74 -12.70
CA LEU A 95 -6.82 2.64 -11.73
C LEU A 95 -7.69 1.44 -12.15
N LEU A 96 -8.79 1.66 -12.87
CA LEU A 96 -9.58 0.57 -13.47
C LEU A 96 -8.84 -0.15 -14.60
N THR A 97 -7.93 0.50 -15.32
CA THR A 97 -7.14 -0.17 -16.38
C THR A 97 -6.06 -1.12 -15.82
N ARG A 98 -5.83 -1.13 -14.50
CA ARG A 98 -4.84 -2.01 -13.86
C ARG A 98 -5.37 -3.44 -13.61
N PRO A 99 -4.57 -4.48 -13.87
CA PRO A 99 -4.98 -5.88 -13.68
C PRO A 99 -5.11 -6.31 -12.20
N ASN A 100 -4.59 -5.52 -11.26
CA ASN A 100 -4.67 -5.82 -9.83
C ASN A 100 -6.12 -5.64 -9.32
N ARG A 101 -6.71 -6.70 -8.77
CA ARG A 101 -8.14 -6.69 -8.35
C ARG A 101 -8.41 -5.79 -7.13
N ASP A 102 -7.42 -5.58 -6.28
CA ASP A 102 -7.57 -4.77 -5.06
C ASP A 102 -7.61 -3.27 -5.36
N VAL A 103 -6.75 -2.78 -6.26
CA VAL A 103 -6.77 -1.37 -6.72
C VAL A 103 -8.01 -1.05 -7.55
N HIS A 104 -8.60 -2.06 -8.20
CA HIS A 104 -9.82 -1.91 -9.00
C HIS A 104 -11.02 -1.49 -8.14
N LYS A 105 -11.16 -2.06 -6.93
CA LYS A 105 -12.22 -1.69 -5.98
C LYS A 105 -12.11 -0.22 -5.57
N HIS A 106 -10.88 0.25 -5.32
CA HIS A 106 -10.62 1.66 -5.01
C HIS A 106 -10.94 2.56 -6.20
N GLY A 107 -10.59 2.16 -7.43
CA GLY A 107 -10.93 2.90 -8.66
C GLY A 107 -12.44 3.09 -8.84
N VAL A 108 -13.25 2.06 -8.57
CA VAL A 108 -14.72 2.16 -8.64
C VAL A 108 -15.26 3.13 -7.59
N ILE A 109 -14.83 3.00 -6.33
CA ILE A 109 -15.27 3.87 -5.23
C ILE A 109 -14.94 5.34 -5.52
N MET A 110 -13.76 5.59 -6.09
CA MET A 110 -13.30 6.91 -6.49
C MET A 110 -14.20 7.56 -7.53
N ILE A 111 -14.59 6.82 -8.56
CA ILE A 111 -15.50 7.31 -9.59
C ILE A 111 -16.89 7.61 -8.99
N VAL A 112 -17.41 6.72 -8.14
CA VAL A 112 -18.70 6.93 -7.47
C VAL A 112 -18.67 8.21 -6.62
N LEU A 113 -17.64 8.40 -5.79
CA LEU A 113 -17.49 9.60 -4.98
C LEU A 113 -17.38 10.87 -5.83
N ALA A 114 -16.59 10.84 -6.91
CA ALA A 114 -16.45 11.98 -7.81
C ALA A 114 -17.79 12.37 -8.47
N ILE A 115 -18.60 11.39 -8.89
CA ILE A 115 -19.93 11.63 -9.46
C ILE A 115 -20.85 12.25 -8.41
N VAL A 116 -20.90 11.70 -7.19
CA VAL A 116 -21.75 12.21 -6.10
C VAL A 116 -21.38 13.65 -5.74
N ILE A 117 -20.08 13.94 -5.57
CA ILE A 117 -19.59 15.29 -5.27
C ILE A 117 -19.92 16.25 -6.43
N SER A 118 -19.75 15.83 -7.68
CA SER A 118 -20.09 16.65 -8.84
C SER A 118 -21.59 17.00 -8.89
N ILE A 119 -22.48 16.06 -8.54
CA ILE A 119 -23.93 16.33 -8.48
C ILE A 119 -24.23 17.38 -7.40
N ILE A 120 -23.62 17.24 -6.22
CA ILE A 120 -23.81 18.18 -5.10
C ILE A 120 -23.34 19.58 -5.49
N VAL A 121 -22.16 19.71 -6.10
CA VAL A 121 -21.62 20.99 -6.57
C VAL A 121 -22.54 21.64 -7.61
N VAL A 122 -23.07 20.86 -8.55
CA VAL A 122 -24.01 21.35 -9.57
C VAL A 122 -25.31 21.83 -8.92
N MET A 123 -25.89 21.08 -7.97
CA MET A 123 -27.08 21.51 -7.23
C MET A 123 -26.85 22.81 -6.45
N MET A 124 -25.69 22.91 -5.78
CA MET A 124 -25.32 24.11 -5.03
C MET A 124 -25.13 25.31 -5.96
N PHE A 125 -24.53 25.11 -7.14
CA PHE A 125 -24.37 26.13 -8.16
C PHE A 125 -25.72 26.63 -8.71
N PHE A 126 -26.66 25.73 -9.02
CA PHE A 126 -28.01 26.12 -9.45
C PHE A 126 -28.76 26.91 -8.39
N SER A 127 -28.64 26.50 -7.13
CA SER A 127 -29.23 27.20 -5.98
C SER A 127 -28.64 28.60 -5.83
N TYR A 128 -27.31 28.74 -5.98
CA TYR A 128 -26.61 30.02 -5.96
C TYR A 128 -27.05 30.93 -7.11
N MET A 129 -27.13 30.42 -8.34
CA MET A 129 -27.60 31.19 -9.49
C MET A 129 -29.04 31.67 -9.31
N SER A 130 -29.91 30.81 -8.75
CA SER A 130 -31.29 31.17 -8.43
C SER A 130 -31.36 32.28 -7.38
N TYR A 131 -30.52 32.20 -6.35
CA TYR A 131 -30.39 33.24 -5.32
C TYR A 131 -29.92 34.58 -5.91
N VAL A 132 -28.85 34.58 -6.70
CA VAL A 132 -28.33 35.81 -7.35
C VAL A 132 -29.37 36.43 -8.28
N ASN A 133 -30.08 35.62 -9.08
CA ASN A 133 -31.15 36.12 -9.95
C ASN A 133 -32.28 36.78 -9.16
N SER A 134 -32.69 36.19 -8.04
CA SER A 134 -33.73 36.78 -7.18
C SER A 134 -33.29 38.12 -6.58
N MET A 135 -32.01 38.24 -6.19
CA MET A 135 -31.45 39.48 -5.66
C MET A 135 -31.33 40.56 -6.74
N SER A 136 -30.94 40.17 -7.96
CA SER A 136 -30.87 41.09 -9.10
C SER A 136 -32.26 41.66 -9.46
N TYR A 137 -33.31 40.84 -9.40
CA TYR A 137 -34.68 41.29 -9.62
C TYR A 137 -35.12 42.29 -8.55
N TYR A 138 -34.83 42.01 -7.27
CA TYR A 138 -35.15 42.94 -6.17
C TYR A 138 -34.47 44.31 -6.37
N ASN A 139 -33.16 44.34 -6.65
CA ASN A 139 -32.45 45.61 -6.84
C ASN A 139 -32.97 46.44 -8.02
N SER A 140 -33.46 45.80 -9.09
CA SER A 140 -34.01 46.51 -10.25
C SER A 140 -35.40 47.15 -9.99
N TYR A 141 -36.11 46.74 -8.94
CA TYR A 141 -37.42 47.31 -8.61
C TYR A 141 -37.36 48.51 -7.66
N TYR A 142 -36.28 48.62 -6.87
CA TYR A 142 -36.14 49.64 -5.83
C TYR A 142 -35.17 50.77 -6.16
N TYR A 143 -34.42 50.65 -7.26
CA TYR A 143 -33.53 51.68 -7.82
C TYR A 143 -33.93 52.00 -9.25
#